data_AF-A0A834EW87-F1
#
_entry.id   AF-A0A834EW87-F1
#
_cell.length_a   1.000
_cell.length_b   1.000
_cell.length_c   1.000
_cell.angle_alpha   90.00
_cell.angle_beta   90.00
_cell.angle_gamma   90.00
#
_symmetry.space_group_name_H-M   'P 1'
#
loop_
_entity.id
_entity.type
_entity.pdbx_description
1 polymer ?
#
loop_
_entity_poly.entity_id
_entity_poly.type
_entity_poly.pdbx_seq_one_letter_code
_entity_poly.pdbx_strand_id
1 'polypeptide(L)'
;MKKRLQEKCQALERKNSAAPSELNEKQELIYNNKKLELQVESMRSEIKMEQAKREDEKSKLAILQLTHNKLLEEYSHALKTVEDLKQRESEKVDKVVLQELNEKLELAEKALASKQLQMDEMKQTIAKQEEDLETMTVLRAQMEVYCSDFHAERAAREKIHEEKEQLALQLAILLKDNNVFEDGDSRQSLMEMQSRHGARTSDPDQQDYLVQRGAEDNNWRQQQQQNMPIHSCPKCGEVLPDIDTLQIHVMDCII
;
A
#
# COMPACT_ATOMS: atom_id res chain seq x y z
N MET A 1 54.59 -134.46 75.26
CA MET A 1 54.66 -133.04 75.67
C MET A 1 55.80 -132.23 75.03
N LYS A 2 56.95 -132.81 74.66
CA LYS A 2 58.09 -132.07 74.04
C LYS A 2 57.81 -131.41 72.67
N LYS A 3 57.13 -132.10 71.73
CA LYS A 3 56.82 -131.55 70.39
C LYS A 3 55.94 -130.28 70.42
N ARG A 4 54.87 -130.26 71.24
CA ARG A 4 53.99 -129.08 71.40
C ARG A 4 54.71 -127.86 71.98
N LEU A 5 55.73 -128.06 72.82
CA LEU A 5 56.52 -126.98 73.41
C LEU A 5 57.50 -126.40 72.40
N GLN A 6 58.15 -127.26 71.61
CA GLN A 6 59.08 -126.84 70.56
C GLN A 6 58.37 -126.13 69.39
N GLU A 7 57.17 -126.58 69.02
CA GLU A 7 56.31 -125.88 68.05
C GLU A 7 55.86 -124.52 68.58
N LYS A 8 55.54 -124.40 69.88
CA LYS A 8 55.25 -123.10 70.52
C LYS A 8 56.47 -122.19 70.55
N CYS A 9 57.66 -122.70 70.86
CA CYS A 9 58.90 -121.92 70.85
C CYS A 9 59.25 -121.44 69.43
N GLN A 10 59.17 -122.28 68.41
CA GLN A 10 59.38 -121.86 67.02
C GLN A 10 58.33 -120.86 66.52
N ALA A 11 57.06 -121.04 66.90
CA ALA A 11 56.02 -120.08 66.56
C ALA A 11 56.24 -118.72 67.26
N LEU A 12 56.73 -118.72 68.50
CA LEU A 12 57.09 -117.51 69.23
C LEU A 12 58.34 -116.84 68.65
N GLU A 13 59.36 -117.59 68.25
CA GLU A 13 60.55 -117.04 67.57
C GLU A 13 60.22 -116.43 66.22
N ARG A 14 59.37 -117.09 65.40
CA ARG A 14 58.89 -116.52 64.13
C ARG A 14 58.05 -115.26 64.34
N LYS A 15 57.22 -115.22 65.39
CA LYS A 15 56.48 -114.01 65.77
C LYS A 15 57.41 -112.91 66.26
N ASN A 16 58.41 -113.22 67.06
CA ASN A 16 59.40 -112.24 67.52
C ASN A 16 60.28 -111.72 66.38
N SER A 17 60.61 -112.53 65.38
CA SER A 17 61.36 -112.09 64.21
C SER A 17 60.53 -111.27 63.22
N ALA A 18 59.20 -111.50 63.15
CA ALA A 18 58.28 -110.73 62.30
C ALA A 18 57.79 -109.42 62.94
N ALA A 19 57.67 -109.37 64.27
CA ALA A 19 57.25 -108.20 65.03
C ALA A 19 58.00 -106.88 64.69
N PRO A 20 59.34 -106.84 64.52
CA PRO A 20 60.02 -105.60 64.14
C PRO A 20 59.70 -105.12 62.71
N SER A 21 59.43 -106.03 61.76
CA SER A 21 58.99 -105.67 60.40
C SER A 21 57.60 -105.06 60.42
N GLU A 22 56.66 -105.70 61.14
CA GLU A 22 55.30 -105.19 61.32
C GLU A 22 55.29 -103.83 62.04
N LEU A 23 56.20 -103.63 63.00
CA LEU A 23 56.34 -102.36 63.74
C LEU A 23 56.90 -101.23 62.85
N ASN A 24 57.82 -101.56 61.94
CA ASN A 24 58.35 -100.63 60.95
C ASN A 24 57.30 -100.24 59.90
N GLU A 25 56.55 -101.20 59.35
CA GLU A 25 55.42 -100.94 58.46
C GLU A 25 54.36 -100.07 59.13
N LYS A 26 54.05 -100.33 60.41
CA LYS A 26 53.13 -99.51 61.19
C LYS A 26 53.65 -98.07 61.35
N GLN A 27 54.94 -97.86 61.60
CA GLN A 27 55.52 -96.52 61.67
C GLN A 27 55.49 -95.78 60.32
N GLU A 28 55.75 -96.49 59.23
CA GLU A 28 55.65 -95.93 57.87
C GLU A 28 54.20 -95.56 57.51
N LEU A 29 53.24 -96.40 57.87
CA LEU A 29 51.81 -96.11 57.72
C LEU A 29 51.41 -94.88 58.56
N ILE A 30 51.88 -94.76 59.81
CA ILE A 30 51.61 -93.59 60.66
C ILE A 30 52.19 -92.32 60.03
N TYR A 31 53.42 -92.38 59.53
CA TYR A 31 54.06 -91.24 58.85
C TYR A 31 53.29 -90.82 57.59
N ASN A 32 52.92 -91.80 56.76
CA ASN A 32 52.13 -91.56 55.54
C ASN A 32 50.74 -91.00 55.86
N ASN A 33 50.08 -91.49 56.91
CA ASN A 33 48.79 -90.96 57.36
C ASN A 33 48.93 -89.49 57.78
N LYS A 34 49.95 -89.17 58.60
CA LYS A 34 50.22 -87.81 59.06
C LYS A 34 50.56 -86.85 57.91
N LYS A 35 51.27 -87.34 56.89
CA LYS A 35 51.53 -86.59 55.65
C LYS A 35 50.23 -86.30 54.88
N LEU A 36 49.36 -87.30 54.73
CA LEU A 36 48.05 -87.13 54.07
C LEU A 36 47.13 -86.20 54.87
N GLU A 37 47.12 -86.28 56.19
CA GLU A 37 46.37 -85.36 57.06
C GLU A 37 46.78 -83.91 56.82
N LEU A 38 48.09 -83.62 56.78
CA LEU A 38 48.59 -82.28 56.48
C LEU A 38 48.20 -81.81 55.07
N GLN A 39 48.25 -82.71 54.08
CA GLN A 39 47.85 -82.39 52.71
C GLN A 39 46.35 -82.08 52.62
N VAL A 40 45.51 -82.86 53.30
CA VAL A 40 44.06 -82.61 53.40
C VAL A 40 43.80 -81.28 54.10
N GLU A 41 44.52 -80.97 55.18
CA GLU A 41 44.36 -79.70 55.90
C GLU A 41 44.80 -78.49 55.05
N SER A 42 45.90 -78.61 54.29
CA SER A 42 46.34 -77.58 53.34
C SER A 42 45.30 -77.34 52.25
N MET A 43 44.79 -78.40 51.61
CA MET A 43 43.76 -78.30 50.58
C MET A 43 42.45 -77.72 51.14
N ARG A 44 42.07 -78.08 52.37
CA ARG A 44 40.90 -77.48 53.05
C ARG A 44 41.08 -75.99 53.29
N SER A 45 42.28 -75.56 53.70
CA SER A 45 42.60 -74.14 53.89
C SER A 45 42.54 -73.37 52.56
N GLU A 46 43.11 -73.92 51.48
CA GLU A 46 43.03 -73.34 50.14
C GLU A 46 41.58 -73.23 49.64
N ILE A 47 40.77 -74.27 49.80
CA ILE A 47 39.34 -74.23 49.45
C ILE A 47 38.62 -73.13 50.23
N LYS A 48 38.89 -72.99 51.53
CA LYS A 48 38.28 -71.95 52.37
C LYS A 48 38.68 -70.55 51.92
N MET A 49 39.95 -70.33 51.58
CA MET A 49 40.44 -69.07 51.03
C MET A 49 39.79 -68.73 49.69
N GLU A 50 39.68 -69.70 48.79
CA GLU A 50 39.07 -69.50 47.47
C GLU A 50 37.56 -69.23 47.58
N GLN A 51 36.86 -69.89 48.52
CA GLN A 51 35.46 -69.60 48.83
C GLN A 51 35.28 -68.18 49.35
N ALA A 52 36.14 -67.72 50.26
CA ALA A 52 36.09 -66.35 50.78
C ALA A 52 36.34 -65.30 49.67
N LYS A 53 37.32 -65.57 48.80
CA LYS A 53 37.62 -64.71 47.65
C LYS A 53 36.45 -64.64 46.67
N ARG A 54 35.82 -65.78 46.36
CA ARG A 54 34.63 -65.82 45.49
C ARG A 54 33.46 -65.03 46.06
N GLU A 55 33.20 -65.12 47.37
CA GLU A 55 32.11 -64.36 48.00
C GLU A 55 32.40 -62.86 48.00
N ASP A 56 33.66 -62.45 48.22
CA ASP A 56 34.10 -61.04 48.09
C ASP A 56 33.90 -60.52 46.66
N GLU A 57 34.33 -61.26 45.63
CA GLU A 57 34.12 -60.90 44.22
C GLU A 57 32.63 -60.82 43.86
N LYS A 58 31.82 -61.75 44.36
CA LYS A 58 30.36 -61.75 44.17
C LYS A 58 29.72 -60.52 44.82
N SER A 59 30.16 -60.13 46.02
CA SER A 59 29.67 -58.93 46.70
C SER A 59 30.04 -57.64 45.93
N LYS A 60 31.28 -57.56 45.40
CA LYS A 60 31.75 -56.45 44.56
C LYS A 60 30.96 -56.37 43.26
N LEU A 61 30.68 -57.49 42.62
CA LEU A 61 29.87 -57.54 41.40
C LEU A 61 28.45 -57.06 41.67
N ALA A 62 27.84 -57.46 42.79
CA ALA A 62 26.50 -57.02 43.17
C ALA A 62 26.46 -55.49 43.41
N ILE A 63 27.45 -54.93 44.11
CA ILE A 63 27.56 -53.47 44.29
C ILE A 63 27.74 -52.77 42.94
N LEU A 64 28.60 -53.28 42.07
CA LEU A 64 28.83 -52.71 40.75
C LEU A 64 27.55 -52.70 39.92
N GLN A 65 26.80 -53.80 39.90
CA GLN A 65 25.50 -53.88 39.22
C GLN A 65 24.50 -52.85 39.76
N LEU A 66 24.43 -52.70 41.09
CA LEU A 66 23.51 -51.76 41.73
C LEU A 66 23.88 -50.31 41.41
N THR A 67 25.17 -49.96 41.49
CA THR A 67 25.66 -48.62 41.10
C THR A 67 25.48 -48.33 39.62
N HIS A 68 25.68 -49.32 38.75
CA HIS A 68 25.47 -49.17 37.31
C HIS A 68 23.99 -48.93 36.98
N ASN A 69 23.09 -49.70 37.58
CA ASN A 69 21.65 -49.50 37.41
C ASN A 69 21.22 -48.10 37.90
N LYS A 70 21.73 -47.67 39.05
CA LYS A 70 21.45 -46.33 39.58
C LYS A 70 21.96 -45.23 38.64
N LEU A 71 23.17 -45.39 38.08
CA LEU A 71 23.72 -44.44 37.12
C LEU A 71 22.89 -44.37 35.82
N LEU A 72 22.39 -45.52 35.35
CA LEU A 72 21.49 -45.56 34.18
C LEU A 72 20.17 -44.83 34.45
N GLU A 73 19.60 -44.99 35.65
CA GLU A 73 18.41 -44.25 36.06
C GLU A 73 18.67 -42.74 36.11
N GLU A 74 19.75 -42.31 36.75
CA GLU A 74 20.16 -40.90 36.83
C GLU A 74 20.39 -40.30 35.43
N TYR A 75 21.05 -41.04 34.53
CA TYR A 75 21.27 -40.63 33.14
C TYR A 75 19.96 -40.49 32.36
N SER A 76 19.04 -41.45 32.50
CA SER A 76 17.72 -41.40 31.87
C SER A 76 16.90 -40.20 32.37
N HIS A 77 16.94 -39.93 33.68
CA HIS A 77 16.29 -38.76 34.27
C HIS A 77 16.91 -37.44 33.78
N ALA A 78 18.24 -37.37 33.69
CA ALA A 78 18.93 -36.20 33.17
C ALA A 78 18.56 -35.93 31.70
N LEU A 79 18.52 -36.97 30.86
CA LEU A 79 18.10 -36.84 29.45
C LEU A 79 16.68 -36.30 29.32
N LYS A 80 15.72 -36.85 30.07
CA LYS A 80 14.33 -36.35 30.06
C LYS A 80 14.26 -34.88 30.48
N THR A 81 15.00 -34.50 31.51
CA THR A 81 15.03 -33.12 32.01
C THR A 81 15.59 -32.16 30.94
N VAL A 82 16.65 -32.57 30.23
CA VAL A 82 17.23 -31.76 29.14
C VAL A 82 16.25 -31.61 27.99
N GLU A 83 15.54 -32.67 27.62
CA GLU A 83 14.55 -32.65 26.54
C GLU A 83 13.35 -31.73 26.89
N ASP A 84 12.82 -31.85 28.11
CA ASP A 84 11.75 -30.97 28.62
C ASP A 84 12.17 -29.49 28.65
N LEU A 85 13.40 -29.19 29.08
CA LEU A 85 13.94 -27.84 29.09
C LEU A 85 14.10 -27.28 27.69
N LYS A 86 14.62 -28.09 26.75
CA LYS A 86 14.79 -27.71 25.36
C LYS A 86 13.45 -27.38 24.69
N GLN A 87 12.44 -28.23 24.91
CA GLN A 87 11.10 -27.99 24.39
C GLN A 87 10.47 -26.70 24.97
N ARG A 88 10.59 -26.50 26.29
CA ARG A 88 10.08 -25.30 26.95
C ARG A 88 10.78 -24.03 26.47
N GLU A 89 12.09 -24.10 26.22
CA GLU A 89 12.86 -22.98 25.68
C GLU A 89 12.43 -22.67 24.25
N SER A 90 12.32 -23.66 23.37
CA SER A 90 11.85 -23.43 21.99
C SER A 90 10.47 -22.81 21.94
N GLU A 91 9.52 -23.32 22.74
CA GLU A 91 8.15 -22.78 22.80
C GLU A 91 8.12 -21.32 23.31
N LYS A 92 8.97 -20.99 24.29
CA LYS A 92 9.08 -19.62 24.81
C LYS A 92 9.71 -18.68 23.79
N VAL A 93 10.79 -19.09 23.14
CA VAL A 93 11.47 -18.30 22.11
C VAL A 93 10.51 -18.02 20.96
N ASP A 94 9.83 -19.05 20.45
CA ASP A 94 8.85 -18.90 19.38
C ASP A 94 7.72 -17.93 19.77
N LYS A 95 7.21 -18.04 21.00
CA LYS A 95 6.15 -17.15 21.49
C LYS A 95 6.59 -15.69 21.61
N VAL A 96 7.80 -15.43 22.13
CA VAL A 96 8.35 -14.06 22.24
C VAL A 96 8.58 -13.48 20.85
N VAL A 97 9.20 -14.23 19.95
CA VAL A 97 9.45 -13.80 18.57
C VAL A 97 8.13 -13.50 17.84
N LEU A 98 7.12 -14.36 17.99
CA LEU A 98 5.80 -14.14 17.40
C LEU A 98 5.14 -12.86 17.94
N GLN A 99 5.24 -12.61 19.24
CA GLN A 99 4.68 -11.40 19.84
C GLN A 99 5.37 -10.14 19.30
N GLU A 100 6.70 -10.13 19.25
CA GLU A 100 7.47 -9.01 18.70
C GLU A 100 7.16 -8.75 17.22
N LEU A 101 6.99 -9.81 16.42
CA LEU A 101 6.58 -9.69 15.02
C LEU A 101 5.17 -9.09 14.90
N ASN A 102 4.23 -9.55 15.73
CA ASN A 102 2.86 -9.06 15.71
C ASN A 102 2.78 -7.58 16.10
N GLU A 103 3.52 -7.16 17.14
CA GLU A 103 3.60 -5.75 17.54
C GLU A 103 4.19 -4.87 16.43
N LYS A 104 5.25 -5.32 15.76
CA LYS A 104 5.82 -4.62 14.59
C LYS A 104 4.84 -4.53 13.43
N LEU A 105 4.09 -5.61 13.18
CA LEU A 105 3.08 -5.65 12.13
C LEU A 105 1.97 -4.63 12.41
N GLU A 106 1.41 -4.61 13.62
CA GLU A 106 0.37 -3.64 13.99
C GLU A 106 0.83 -2.18 13.85
N LEU A 107 2.09 -1.89 14.24
CA LEU A 107 2.64 -0.55 14.09
C LEU A 107 2.79 -0.17 12.61
N ALA A 108 3.24 -1.10 11.77
CA ALA A 108 3.35 -0.88 10.33
C ALA A 108 1.97 -0.66 9.68
N GLU A 109 0.96 -1.44 10.07
CA GLU A 109 -0.42 -1.28 9.59
C GLU A 109 -1.01 0.08 9.97
N LYS A 110 -0.84 0.52 11.23
CA LYS A 110 -1.29 1.85 11.70
C LYS A 110 -0.58 2.98 10.94
N ALA A 111 0.73 2.85 10.71
CA ALA A 111 1.49 3.83 9.94
C ALA A 111 1.03 3.88 8.48
N LEU A 112 0.76 2.73 7.87
CA LEU A 112 0.25 2.64 6.51
C LEU A 112 -1.15 3.28 6.38
N ALA A 113 -2.05 3.01 7.32
CA ALA A 113 -3.37 3.63 7.35
C ALA A 113 -3.30 5.16 7.50
N SER A 114 -2.41 5.65 8.36
CA SER A 114 -2.17 7.10 8.50
C SER A 114 -1.64 7.73 7.21
N LYS A 115 -0.71 7.05 6.52
CA LYS A 115 -0.20 7.52 5.22
C LYS A 115 -1.25 7.49 4.12
N GLN A 116 -2.13 6.49 4.13
CA GLN A 116 -3.24 6.42 3.19
C GLN A 116 -4.21 7.59 3.38
N LEU A 117 -4.56 7.92 4.63
CA LEU A 117 -5.40 9.07 4.93
C LEU A 117 -4.78 10.39 4.43
N GLN A 118 -3.49 10.61 4.70
CA GLN A 118 -2.76 11.79 4.19
C GLN A 118 -2.79 11.86 2.66
N MET A 119 -2.63 10.72 1.99
CA MET A 119 -2.69 10.65 0.53
C MET A 119 -4.06 11.04 -0.01
N ASP A 120 -5.14 10.60 0.65
CA ASP A 120 -6.50 10.91 0.23
C ASP A 120 -6.85 12.38 0.46
N GLU A 121 -6.39 12.98 1.57
CA GLU A 121 -6.48 14.43 1.82
C GLU A 121 -5.74 15.25 0.74
N MET A 122 -4.53 14.82 0.38
CA MET A 122 -3.75 15.47 -0.67
C MET A 122 -4.44 15.37 -2.03
N LYS A 123 -4.98 14.20 -2.38
CA LYS A 123 -5.75 14.03 -3.63
C LYS A 123 -6.97 14.95 -3.68
N GLN A 124 -7.71 15.07 -2.58
CA GLN A 124 -8.84 15.99 -2.52
C GLN A 124 -8.42 17.45 -2.72
N THR A 125 -7.27 17.83 -2.14
CA THR A 125 -6.72 19.18 -2.28
C THR A 125 -6.29 19.46 -3.72
N ILE A 126 -5.64 18.49 -4.36
CA ILE A 126 -5.22 18.58 -5.77
C ILE A 126 -6.45 18.76 -6.67
N ALA A 127 -7.50 17.96 -6.48
CA ALA A 127 -8.73 18.07 -7.29
C ALA A 127 -9.39 19.46 -7.18
N LYS A 128 -9.41 20.05 -5.98
CA LYS A 128 -9.92 21.43 -5.79
C LYS A 128 -9.02 22.46 -6.48
N GLN A 129 -7.71 22.30 -6.39
CA GLN A 129 -6.75 23.19 -7.05
C GLN A 129 -6.86 23.10 -8.58
N GLU A 130 -7.13 21.92 -9.12
CA GLU A 130 -7.38 21.72 -10.56
C GLU A 130 -8.64 22.48 -11.01
N GLU A 131 -9.74 22.40 -10.26
CA GLU A 131 -10.96 23.19 -10.51
C GLU A 131 -10.68 24.70 -10.47
N ASP A 132 -9.98 25.18 -9.44
CA ASP A 132 -9.59 26.60 -9.32
C ASP A 132 -8.73 27.04 -10.52
N LEU A 133 -7.80 26.20 -10.97
CA LEU A 133 -6.97 26.49 -12.14
C LEU A 133 -7.81 26.59 -13.43
N GLU A 134 -8.81 25.74 -13.62
CA GLU A 134 -9.73 25.83 -14.75
C GLU A 134 -10.46 27.19 -14.74
N THR A 135 -10.98 27.64 -13.60
CA THR A 135 -11.62 28.96 -13.50
C THR A 135 -10.66 30.11 -13.83
N MET A 136 -9.40 30.02 -13.39
CA MET A 136 -8.39 31.03 -13.68
C MET A 136 -8.10 31.14 -15.18
N THR A 137 -8.11 30.01 -15.92
CA THR A 137 -7.90 30.05 -17.38
C THR A 137 -9.04 30.78 -18.09
N VAL A 138 -10.29 30.58 -17.68
CA VAL A 138 -11.46 31.26 -18.25
C VAL A 138 -11.40 32.77 -17.97
N LEU A 139 -11.09 33.16 -16.72
CA LEU A 139 -10.96 34.57 -16.35
C LEU A 139 -9.84 35.28 -17.12
N ARG A 140 -8.72 34.58 -17.38
CA ARG A 140 -7.64 35.11 -18.22
C ARG A 140 -8.10 35.34 -19.66
N ALA A 141 -8.77 34.36 -20.25
CA ALA A 141 -9.33 34.51 -21.60
C ALA A 141 -10.34 35.65 -21.67
N GLN A 142 -11.20 35.81 -20.65
CA GLN A 142 -12.15 36.92 -20.56
C GLN A 142 -11.44 38.28 -20.52
N MET A 143 -10.36 38.40 -19.73
CA MET A 143 -9.54 39.61 -19.68
C MET A 143 -8.94 39.95 -21.05
N GLU A 144 -8.39 38.96 -21.76
CA GLU A 144 -7.80 39.14 -23.09
C GLU A 144 -8.84 39.62 -24.12
N VAL A 145 -10.04 39.04 -24.11
CA VAL A 145 -11.16 39.47 -24.97
C VAL A 145 -11.55 40.92 -24.68
N TYR A 146 -11.77 41.28 -23.41
CA TYR A 146 -12.12 42.66 -23.07
C TYR A 146 -11.03 43.67 -23.40
N CYS A 147 -9.76 43.31 -23.22
CA CYS A 147 -8.65 44.16 -23.64
C CYS A 147 -8.66 44.37 -25.17
N SER A 148 -8.87 43.30 -25.94
CA SER A 148 -8.98 43.36 -27.39
C SER A 148 -10.16 44.24 -27.84
N ASP A 149 -11.35 44.02 -27.27
CA ASP A 149 -12.56 44.78 -27.58
C ASP A 149 -12.38 46.27 -27.27
N PHE A 150 -11.75 46.59 -26.13
CA PHE A 150 -11.45 47.97 -25.77
C PHE A 150 -10.52 48.66 -26.78
N HIS A 151 -9.48 47.96 -27.25
CA HIS A 151 -8.58 48.49 -28.26
C HIS A 151 -9.27 48.66 -29.62
N ALA A 152 -10.12 47.72 -30.01
CA ALA A 152 -10.90 47.80 -31.24
C ALA A 152 -11.89 48.98 -31.21
N GLU A 153 -12.62 49.15 -30.10
CA GLU A 153 -13.57 50.27 -29.90
C GLU A 153 -12.85 51.61 -29.92
N ARG A 154 -11.68 51.72 -29.26
CA ARG A 154 -10.86 52.93 -29.32
C ARG A 154 -10.45 53.27 -30.75
N ALA A 155 -9.92 52.30 -31.49
CA ALA A 155 -9.49 52.52 -32.88
C ALA A 155 -10.67 52.92 -33.78
N ALA A 156 -11.83 52.29 -33.62
CA ALA A 156 -13.05 52.66 -34.34
C ALA A 156 -13.49 54.09 -33.99
N ARG A 157 -13.45 54.46 -32.71
CA ARG A 157 -13.82 55.78 -32.23
C ARG A 157 -12.89 56.88 -32.74
N GLU A 158 -11.58 56.60 -32.78
CA GLU A 158 -10.58 57.51 -33.35
C GLU A 158 -10.83 57.72 -34.85
N LYS A 159 -11.13 56.66 -35.60
CA LYS A 159 -11.48 56.75 -37.02
C LYS A 159 -12.75 57.58 -37.26
N ILE A 160 -13.81 57.35 -36.47
CA ILE A 160 -15.04 58.17 -36.55
C ILE A 160 -14.73 59.64 -36.24
N HIS A 161 -13.87 59.90 -35.26
CA HIS A 161 -13.46 61.26 -34.93
C HIS A 161 -12.70 61.93 -36.08
N GLU A 162 -11.78 61.21 -36.72
CA GLU A 162 -11.06 61.70 -37.90
C GLU A 162 -12.00 62.00 -39.08
N GLU A 163 -12.91 61.08 -39.42
CA GLU A 163 -13.91 61.27 -40.47
C GLU A 163 -14.83 62.46 -40.17
N LYS A 164 -15.25 62.63 -38.90
CA LYS A 164 -16.05 63.78 -38.45
C LYS A 164 -15.29 65.09 -38.63
N GLU A 165 -14.01 65.13 -38.31
CA GLU A 165 -13.17 66.32 -38.48
C GLU A 165 -13.00 66.67 -39.97
N GLN A 166 -12.77 65.67 -40.83
CA GLN A 166 -12.71 65.84 -42.28
C GLN A 166 -14.02 66.41 -42.85
N LEU A 167 -15.17 65.87 -42.44
CA LEU A 167 -16.48 66.38 -42.88
C LEU A 167 -16.75 67.80 -42.36
N ALA A 168 -16.35 68.13 -41.14
CA ALA A 168 -16.48 69.48 -40.59
C ALA A 168 -15.64 70.50 -41.39
N LEU A 169 -14.43 70.13 -41.81
CA LEU A 169 -13.60 70.95 -42.70
C LEU A 169 -14.24 71.14 -44.08
N GLN A 170 -14.77 70.07 -44.68
CA GLN A 170 -15.49 70.16 -45.96
C GLN A 170 -16.70 71.09 -45.87
N LEU A 171 -17.50 70.96 -44.81
CA LEU A 171 -18.64 71.85 -44.56
C LEU A 171 -18.19 73.31 -44.38
N ALA A 172 -17.10 73.57 -43.67
CA ALA A 172 -16.57 74.92 -43.49
C ALA A 172 -16.12 75.54 -44.83
N ILE A 173 -15.50 74.76 -45.71
CA ILE A 173 -15.12 75.21 -47.07
C ILE A 173 -16.38 75.51 -47.89
N LEU A 174 -17.34 74.58 -47.95
CA LEU A 174 -18.58 74.78 -48.70
C LEU A 174 -19.36 76.01 -48.21
N LEU A 175 -19.46 76.22 -46.89
CA LEU A 175 -20.10 77.42 -46.33
C LEU A 175 -19.35 78.69 -46.72
N LYS A 176 -18.02 78.67 -46.70
CA LYS A 176 -17.20 79.81 -47.16
C LYS A 176 -17.42 80.10 -48.64
N ASP A 177 -17.41 79.07 -49.49
CA ASP A 177 -17.64 79.22 -50.93
C ASP A 177 -19.05 79.75 -51.19
N ASN A 178 -20.07 79.21 -50.51
CA ASN A 178 -21.45 79.68 -50.64
C ASN A 178 -21.60 81.14 -50.19
N ASN A 179 -20.92 81.55 -49.10
CA ASN A 179 -20.87 82.95 -48.68
C ASN A 179 -20.14 83.84 -49.71
N VAL A 180 -19.12 83.34 -50.40
CA VAL A 180 -18.41 84.09 -51.47
C VAL A 180 -19.29 84.24 -52.72
N PHE A 181 -20.10 83.23 -53.07
CA PHE A 181 -21.10 83.34 -54.14
C PHE A 181 -22.23 84.30 -53.77
N GLU A 182 -22.62 84.30 -52.50
CA GLU A 182 -23.59 85.23 -51.94
C GLU A 182 -23.02 86.67 -51.88
N ASP A 183 -21.77 86.89 -51.49
CA ASP A 183 -21.14 88.24 -51.50
C ASP A 183 -20.68 88.70 -52.89
N GLY A 184 -20.69 87.82 -53.90
CA GLY A 184 -20.48 88.16 -55.30
C GLY A 184 -21.73 88.78 -55.95
N ASP A 185 -21.51 89.51 -57.05
CA ASP A 185 -22.48 90.26 -57.90
C ASP A 185 -23.81 89.52 -58.23
N SER A 186 -23.86 88.20 -58.00
CA SER A 186 -25.04 87.35 -58.12
C SER A 186 -26.17 87.67 -57.12
N ARG A 187 -25.91 88.03 -55.85
CA ARG A 187 -26.99 88.44 -54.93
C ARG A 187 -27.60 89.78 -55.28
N GLN A 188 -26.77 90.74 -55.70
CA GLN A 188 -27.25 92.05 -56.16
C GLN A 188 -28.11 91.90 -57.41
N SER A 189 -27.72 91.05 -58.36
CA SER A 189 -28.52 90.74 -59.55
C SER A 189 -29.85 90.03 -59.21
N LEU A 190 -29.87 89.08 -58.26
CA LEU A 190 -31.08 88.36 -57.85
C LEU A 190 -32.04 89.23 -57.01
N MET A 191 -31.51 90.07 -56.11
CA MET A 191 -32.30 91.09 -55.40
C MET A 191 -32.84 92.17 -56.35
N GLU A 192 -32.12 92.54 -57.41
CA GLU A 192 -32.61 93.47 -58.42
C GLU A 192 -33.76 92.85 -59.24
N MET A 193 -33.66 91.56 -59.58
CA MET A 193 -34.75 90.82 -60.26
C MET A 193 -36.01 90.70 -59.39
N GLN A 194 -35.86 90.46 -58.08
CA GLN A 194 -36.99 90.45 -57.15
C GLN A 194 -37.58 91.86 -56.91
N SER A 195 -36.73 92.90 -56.89
CA SER A 195 -37.17 94.30 -56.70
C SER A 195 -38.02 94.83 -57.86
N ARG A 196 -37.85 94.29 -59.07
CA ARG A 196 -38.67 94.65 -60.25
C ARG A 196 -40.10 94.08 -60.21
N HIS A 197 -40.39 93.14 -59.31
CA HIS A 197 -41.72 92.53 -59.15
C HIS A 197 -42.35 92.72 -57.75
N GLY A 198 -41.73 93.50 -56.88
CA GLY A 198 -42.19 93.72 -55.50
C GLY A 198 -43.19 94.87 -55.33
N ALA A 199 -44.37 94.79 -55.93
CA ALA A 199 -45.48 95.67 -55.58
C ALA A 199 -46.84 95.03 -55.85
N ARG A 200 -47.37 94.26 -54.89
CA ARG A 200 -48.80 94.22 -54.53
C ARG A 200 -49.10 93.33 -53.31
N THR A 201 -49.47 94.04 -52.24
CA THR A 201 -50.58 93.81 -51.28
C THR A 201 -50.62 92.54 -50.41
N SER A 202 -50.56 92.82 -49.10
CA SER A 202 -51.23 92.16 -47.96
C SER A 202 -52.49 91.35 -48.34
N ASP A 203 -52.67 90.14 -47.79
CA ASP A 203 -53.46 89.96 -46.57
C ASP A 203 -53.40 88.53 -45.97
N PRO A 204 -53.71 88.38 -44.67
CA PRO A 204 -53.62 87.15 -43.88
C PRO A 204 -54.92 86.31 -43.93
N ASP A 205 -54.81 85.09 -43.38
CA ASP A 205 -55.88 84.10 -43.17
C ASP A 205 -56.41 83.35 -44.39
N GLN A 206 -55.86 82.13 -44.58
CA GLN A 206 -56.57 80.84 -44.60
C GLN A 206 -55.66 79.81 -45.29
N GLN A 207 -54.99 78.96 -44.52
CA GLN A 207 -55.46 77.67 -43.99
C GLN A 207 -55.10 76.49 -44.89
N ASP A 208 -54.63 75.45 -44.20
CA ASP A 208 -54.57 74.05 -44.59
C ASP A 208 -53.68 73.69 -45.79
N TYR A 209 -52.50 73.13 -45.51
CA TYR A 209 -52.34 71.67 -45.43
C TYR A 209 -50.96 71.31 -44.84
N LEU A 210 -51.02 70.64 -43.68
CA LEU A 210 -50.10 69.60 -43.18
C LEU A 210 -48.77 70.01 -42.52
N VAL A 211 -48.89 70.21 -41.22
CA VAL A 211 -47.88 69.92 -40.19
C VAL A 211 -47.71 68.41 -40.01
N GLN A 212 -46.44 68.00 -39.85
CA GLN A 212 -45.89 66.82 -39.13
C GLN A 212 -46.58 65.45 -39.29
N ARG A 213 -45.86 64.53 -39.92
CA ARG A 213 -45.86 63.12 -39.52
C ARG A 213 -44.45 62.54 -39.62
N GLY A 214 -43.96 62.07 -38.49
CA GLY A 214 -43.21 60.82 -38.34
C GLY A 214 -41.99 60.60 -39.23
N ALA A 215 -40.84 60.58 -38.58
CA ALA A 215 -39.73 59.74 -39.00
C ALA A 215 -40.23 58.31 -39.27
N GLU A 216 -40.19 57.90 -40.54
CA GLU A 216 -40.45 56.51 -40.96
C GLU A 216 -39.37 56.13 -41.97
N ASP A 217 -38.15 55.94 -41.48
CA ASP A 217 -37.55 54.63 -41.26
C ASP A 217 -37.94 53.48 -42.23
N ASN A 218 -38.06 53.78 -43.52
CA ASN A 218 -38.32 52.78 -44.55
C ASN A 218 -37.09 51.95 -44.95
N ASN A 219 -35.96 52.10 -44.24
CA ASN A 219 -34.76 51.27 -44.46
C ASN A 219 -34.63 50.09 -43.47
N TRP A 220 -35.34 50.09 -42.34
CA TRP A 220 -35.21 49.01 -41.35
C TRP A 220 -36.14 47.81 -41.59
N ARG A 221 -37.31 48.00 -42.20
CA ARG A 221 -38.24 46.86 -42.45
C ARG A 221 -37.80 45.95 -43.60
N GLN A 222 -36.97 46.43 -44.54
CA GLN A 222 -36.47 45.60 -45.64
C GLN A 222 -35.23 44.77 -45.25
N GLN A 223 -34.43 45.22 -44.27
CA GLN A 223 -33.30 44.44 -43.76
C GLN A 223 -33.72 43.38 -42.72
N GLN A 224 -34.86 43.55 -42.05
CA GLN A 224 -35.38 42.55 -41.10
C GLN A 224 -36.06 41.33 -41.77
N GLN A 225 -36.45 41.41 -43.04
CA GLN A 225 -37.05 40.27 -43.75
C GLN A 225 -36.02 39.27 -44.30
N GLN A 226 -34.71 39.57 -44.26
CA GLN A 226 -33.67 38.63 -44.68
C GLN A 226 -33.06 37.77 -43.56
N ASN A 227 -33.47 37.97 -42.30
CA ASN A 227 -32.98 37.20 -41.15
C ASN A 227 -34.13 36.78 -40.22
N MET A 228 -35.16 36.10 -40.74
CA MET A 228 -35.93 35.21 -39.86
C MET A 228 -35.08 33.96 -39.61
N PRO A 229 -34.78 33.61 -38.35
CA PRO A 229 -34.06 32.38 -38.04
C PRO A 229 -34.82 31.18 -38.61
N ILE A 230 -34.14 30.41 -39.48
CA ILE A 230 -34.69 29.19 -40.05
C ILE A 230 -34.72 28.15 -38.92
N HIS A 231 -35.91 27.89 -38.38
CA HIS A 231 -36.12 26.91 -37.32
C HIS A 231 -36.27 25.52 -37.94
N SER A 232 -35.15 24.82 -38.12
CA SER A 232 -35.12 23.47 -38.69
C SER A 232 -34.84 22.40 -37.63
N CYS A 233 -35.55 21.28 -37.73
CA CYS A 233 -35.29 20.12 -36.88
C CYS A 233 -33.95 19.49 -37.25
N PRO A 234 -33.00 19.31 -36.31
CA PRO A 234 -31.68 18.78 -36.63
C PRO A 234 -31.70 17.28 -36.98
N LYS A 235 -32.80 16.56 -36.71
CA LYS A 235 -32.92 15.12 -37.01
C LYS A 235 -33.43 14.85 -38.43
N CYS A 236 -34.48 15.55 -38.87
CA CYS A 236 -35.14 15.30 -40.16
C CYS A 236 -35.01 16.46 -41.17
N GLY A 237 -34.53 17.63 -40.74
CA GLY A 237 -34.35 18.81 -41.59
C GLY A 237 -35.63 19.57 -41.93
N GLU A 238 -36.77 19.24 -41.33
CA GLU A 238 -38.04 19.92 -41.56
C GLU A 238 -38.01 21.36 -41.02
N VAL A 239 -38.40 22.33 -41.85
CA VAL A 239 -38.38 23.77 -41.53
C VAL A 239 -39.75 24.19 -41.03
N LEU A 240 -39.79 24.73 -39.82
CA LEU A 240 -41.00 25.08 -39.12
C LEU A 240 -41.11 26.61 -38.92
N PRO A 241 -42.32 27.17 -38.88
CA PRO A 241 -42.54 28.61 -38.95
C PRO A 241 -42.12 29.37 -37.69
N ASP A 242 -42.03 28.71 -36.55
CA ASP A 242 -41.67 29.31 -35.26
C ASP A 242 -41.02 28.28 -34.31
N ILE A 243 -40.39 28.80 -33.24
CA ILE A 243 -39.64 28.01 -32.26
C ILE A 243 -40.53 27.06 -31.45
N ASP A 244 -41.78 27.43 -31.16
CA ASP A 244 -42.69 26.63 -30.34
C ASP A 244 -43.12 25.37 -31.10
N THR A 245 -43.42 25.54 -32.39
CA THR A 245 -43.70 24.44 -33.31
C THR A 245 -42.48 23.52 -33.49
N LEU A 246 -41.27 24.08 -33.55
CA LEU A 246 -40.03 23.30 -33.59
C LEU A 246 -39.81 22.49 -32.30
N GLN A 247 -40.07 23.05 -31.13
CA GLN A 247 -39.88 22.35 -29.85
C GLN A 247 -40.84 21.17 -29.69
N ILE A 248 -42.10 21.32 -30.10
CA ILE A 248 -43.08 20.22 -30.13
C ILE A 248 -42.62 19.13 -31.10
N HIS A 249 -42.25 19.52 -32.33
CA HIS A 249 -41.79 18.58 -33.34
C HIS A 249 -40.53 17.82 -32.90
N VAL A 250 -39.53 18.50 -32.32
CA VAL A 250 -38.29 17.85 -31.85
C VAL A 250 -38.59 16.82 -30.75
N MET A 251 -39.55 17.09 -29.86
CA MET A 251 -39.96 16.14 -28.82
C MET A 251 -40.55 14.85 -29.42
N ASP A 252 -41.41 14.98 -30.43
CA ASP A 252 -42.02 13.84 -31.13
C ASP A 252 -41.03 13.15 -32.08
N CYS A 253 -40.11 13.91 -32.67
CA CYS A 253 -39.15 13.42 -33.65
C CYS A 253 -37.96 12.71 -33.00
N ILE A 254 -37.68 12.87 -31.69
CA ILE A 254 -36.55 12.19 -31.01
C ILE A 254 -36.80 10.70 -30.74
N ILE A 255 -38.06 10.26 -30.67
CA ILE A 255 -38.44 8.83 -30.61
C ILE A 255 -38.10 8.12 -31.95
#